data_AF-A0A7H4MIV5-F1
#
_entry.id   AF-A0A7H4MIV5-F1
#
_cell.length_a   1.000
_cell.length_b   1.000
_cell.length_c   1.000
_cell.angle_alpha   90.00
_cell.angle_beta   90.00
_cell.angle_gamma   90.00
#
_symmetry.space_group_name_H-M   'P 1'
#
loop_
_entity.id
_entity.type
_entity.pdbx_description
1 polymer ?
#
loop_
_entity_poly.entity_id
_entity_poly.type
_entity_poly.pdbx_seq_one_letter_code
_entity_poly.pdbx_strand_id
1 'polypeptide(L)'
;MSVWQDEPVSAASGADNDILALEPEALEKADTDGLDAALHWIQTRPGTESTKEKWLLRLLMARVAEQKGKNDLALYLLRELDDAAGSITLTQWIPALLFEIKSRRLRLLRMKATRSESEKLRLQPEMDQLLAGLIALDPASSAVLCG
;
A
#
# COMPACT_ATOMS: atom_id res chain seq x y z
N MET A 1 22.00 -19.37 -30.83
CA MET A 1 22.42 -18.37 -29.82
C MET A 1 21.28 -17.39 -29.66
N SER A 2 20.44 -17.54 -28.64
CA SER A 2 19.38 -16.57 -28.34
C SER A 2 19.70 -15.96 -26.99
N VAL A 3 20.30 -14.78 -27.02
CA VAL A 3 20.53 -13.96 -25.83
C VAL A 3 19.18 -13.32 -25.52
N TRP A 4 18.49 -13.86 -24.53
CA TRP A 4 17.38 -13.17 -23.88
C TRP A 4 18.02 -12.08 -23.03
N GLN A 5 17.90 -10.83 -23.48
CA GLN A 5 18.30 -9.69 -22.68
C GLN A 5 17.27 -9.53 -21.56
N ASP A 6 17.63 -10.06 -20.39
CA ASP A 6 17.22 -9.54 -19.10
C ASP A 6 17.77 -8.12 -18.99
N GLU A 7 16.92 -7.09 -18.92
CA GLU A 7 17.17 -5.85 -18.16
C GLU A 7 16.02 -4.83 -18.32
N PRO A 8 15.76 -3.96 -17.33
CA PRO A 8 15.98 -4.10 -15.90
C PRO A 8 14.63 -4.07 -15.13
N VAL A 9 14.51 -4.87 -14.09
CA VAL A 9 13.57 -4.57 -13.01
C VAL A 9 13.98 -3.19 -12.49
N SER A 10 13.13 -2.18 -12.71
CA SER A 10 13.34 -0.83 -12.19
C SER A 10 13.80 -0.93 -10.75
N ALA A 11 15.10 -0.71 -10.53
CA ALA A 11 15.66 -0.57 -9.21
C ALA A 11 14.97 0.66 -8.64
N ALA A 12 13.92 0.44 -7.85
CA ALA A 12 13.44 1.41 -6.89
C ALA A 12 14.71 1.90 -6.19
N SER A 13 15.05 3.18 -6.38
CA SER A 13 16.24 3.81 -5.85
C SER A 13 16.49 3.30 -4.43
N GLY A 14 17.73 2.90 -4.08
CA GLY A 14 18.02 2.22 -2.80
C GLY A 14 17.34 2.84 -1.57
N ALA A 15 17.23 4.18 -1.54
CA ALA A 15 16.50 4.96 -0.54
C ALA A 15 15.01 4.60 -0.36
N ASP A 16 14.30 4.17 -1.42
CA ASP A 16 12.90 3.74 -1.34
C ASP A 16 12.76 2.40 -0.61
N ASN A 17 13.68 1.49 -0.93
CA ASN A 17 13.76 0.19 -0.29
C ASN A 17 14.17 0.35 1.17
N ASP A 18 15.04 1.33 1.47
CA ASP A 18 15.50 1.61 2.84
C ASP A 18 14.35 2.01 3.77
N ILE A 19 13.33 2.75 3.30
CA ILE A 19 12.18 3.11 4.14
C ILE A 19 11.24 1.90 4.34
N LEU A 20 10.90 1.18 3.28
CA LEU A 20 9.97 0.05 3.40
C LEU A 20 10.61 -1.16 4.10
N ALA A 21 11.94 -1.29 4.08
CA ALA A 21 12.69 -2.33 4.79
C ALA A 21 12.59 -2.22 6.32
N LEU A 22 12.06 -1.12 6.85
CA LEU A 22 11.88 -0.88 8.29
C LEU A 22 10.64 -1.54 8.87
N GLU A 23 9.81 -2.15 8.02
CA GLU A 23 8.59 -2.83 8.44
C GLU A 23 8.78 -3.84 9.58
N PRO A 24 9.81 -4.71 9.59
CA PRO A 24 10.03 -5.63 10.69
C PRO A 24 10.29 -4.90 12.02
N GLU A 25 11.12 -3.86 12.00
CA GLU A 25 11.44 -3.05 13.18
C GLU A 25 10.20 -2.30 13.68
N ALA A 26 9.39 -1.77 12.77
CA ALA A 26 8.15 -1.09 13.11
C ALA A 26 7.13 -2.05 13.75
N LEU A 27 7.06 -3.29 13.27
CA LEU A 27 6.19 -4.34 13.83
C LEU A 27 6.64 -4.79 15.20
N GLU A 28 7.94 -5.00 15.39
CA GLU A 28 8.53 -5.34 16.69
C GLU A 28 8.29 -4.22 17.71
N LYS A 29 8.45 -2.96 17.28
CA LYS A 29 8.13 -1.80 18.11
C LYS A 29 6.65 -1.73 18.45
N ALA A 30 5.77 -2.04 17.50
CA ALA A 30 4.34 -2.08 17.75
C ALA A 30 3.93 -3.22 18.69
N ASP A 31 4.65 -4.34 18.71
CA ASP A 31 4.46 -5.43 19.68
C ASP A 31 4.97 -5.07 21.08
N THR A 32 6.07 -4.32 21.16
CA THR A 32 6.74 -3.99 22.43
C THR A 32 6.14 -2.75 23.10
N ASP A 33 5.96 -1.67 22.33
CA ASP A 33 5.59 -0.34 22.83
C ASP A 33 4.15 0.06 22.46
N GLY A 34 3.48 -0.75 21.63
CA GLY A 34 2.15 -0.48 21.12
C GLY A 34 2.14 0.27 19.78
N LEU A 35 1.01 0.17 19.07
CA LEU A 35 0.87 0.70 17.72
C LEU A 35 1.10 2.22 17.65
N ASP A 36 0.54 2.99 18.59
CA ASP A 36 0.66 4.45 18.57
C ASP A 36 2.12 4.90 18.68
N ALA A 37 2.91 4.22 19.52
CA ALA A 37 4.34 4.47 19.67
C ALA A 37 5.13 4.11 18.39
N ALA A 38 4.77 3.01 17.73
CA ALA A 38 5.38 2.62 16.46
C ALA A 38 5.05 3.62 15.34
N LEU A 39 3.79 4.06 15.25
CA LEU A 39 3.37 5.05 14.25
C LEU A 39 4.05 6.40 14.46
N HIS A 40 4.16 6.85 15.71
CA HIS A 40 4.91 8.06 16.04
C HIS A 40 6.38 7.90 15.64
N TRP A 41 7.00 6.76 15.96
CA TRP A 41 8.40 6.49 15.61
C TRP A 41 8.64 6.53 14.10
N ILE A 42 7.72 5.97 13.29
CA ILE A 42 7.78 6.10 11.83
C ILE A 42 7.68 7.57 11.41
N GLN A 43 6.72 8.32 11.96
CA GLN A 43 6.41 9.69 11.53
C GLN A 43 7.51 10.70 11.87
N THR A 44 8.26 10.50 12.95
CA THR A 44 9.31 11.44 13.40
C THR A 44 10.72 11.04 12.98
N ARG A 45 10.84 10.21 11.93
CA ARG A 45 12.16 9.83 11.41
C ARG A 45 12.90 11.05 10.84
N PRO A 46 14.18 11.24 11.19
CA PRO A 46 15.01 12.27 10.57
C PRO A 46 15.31 11.89 9.12
N GLY A 47 15.45 12.90 8.25
CA GLY A 47 15.88 12.70 6.85
C GLY A 47 14.78 12.41 5.83
N THR A 48 13.50 12.58 6.18
CA THR A 48 12.37 12.42 5.24
C THR A 48 11.73 13.76 4.89
N GLU A 49 12.35 14.48 3.98
CA GLU A 49 11.95 15.85 3.63
C GLU A 49 11.12 15.88 2.34
N SER A 50 11.39 14.95 1.42
CA SER A 50 10.74 14.89 0.11
C SER A 50 9.29 14.36 0.19
N THR A 51 8.47 14.77 -0.78
CA THR A 51 7.10 14.27 -0.95
C THR A 51 7.06 12.75 -1.07
N LYS A 52 8.07 12.15 -1.73
CA LYS A 52 8.19 10.71 -1.94
C LYS A 52 8.48 9.97 -0.63
N GLU A 53 9.45 10.42 0.15
CA GLU A 53 9.79 9.80 1.44
C GLU A 53 8.62 9.88 2.42
N LYS A 54 7.94 11.03 2.47
CA LYS A 54 6.71 11.21 3.28
C LYS A 54 5.60 10.26 2.85
N TRP A 55 5.44 10.04 1.54
CA TRP A 55 4.48 9.08 1.00
C TRP A 55 4.85 7.64 1.37
N LEU A 56 6.13 7.25 1.27
CA LEU A 56 6.62 5.92 1.65
C LEU A 56 6.49 5.65 3.16
N LEU A 57 6.80 6.62 4.02
CA LEU A 57 6.54 6.51 5.46
C LEU A 57 5.07 6.24 5.74
N ARG A 58 4.16 6.92 5.03
CA ARG A 58 2.72 6.74 5.22
C ARG A 58 2.23 5.39 4.69
N LEU A 59 2.85 4.85 3.64
CA LEU A 59 2.64 3.46 3.22
C LEU A 59 3.13 2.46 4.28
N LEU A 60 4.30 2.67 4.87
CA LEU A 60 4.82 1.85 5.97
C LEU A 60 3.85 1.84 7.17
N MET A 61 3.34 3.01 7.57
CA MET A 61 2.32 3.13 8.61
C MET A 61 1.07 2.30 8.28
N ALA A 62 0.62 2.31 7.02
CA ALA A 62 -0.54 1.54 6.58
C ALA A 62 -0.32 0.03 6.70
N ARG A 63 0.87 -0.46 6.32
CA ARG A 63 1.24 -1.89 6.44
C ARG A 63 1.26 -2.35 7.90
N VAL A 64 1.85 -1.54 8.78
CA VAL A 64 1.92 -1.84 10.22
C VAL A 64 0.51 -1.82 10.84
N ALA A 65 -0.31 -0.83 10.50
CA ALA A 65 -1.70 -0.75 10.98
C ALA A 65 -2.52 -1.98 10.53
N GLU A 66 -2.38 -2.39 9.26
CA GLU A 66 -3.04 -3.59 8.73
C GLU A 66 -2.62 -4.85 9.51
N GLN A 67 -1.32 -5.05 9.71
CA GLN A 67 -0.78 -6.23 10.40
C GLN A 67 -1.10 -6.29 11.89
N LYS A 68 -1.28 -5.13 12.53
CA LYS A 68 -1.78 -5.03 13.91
C LYS A 68 -3.31 -5.05 14.02
N GLY A 69 -4.01 -5.36 12.92
CA GLY A 69 -5.47 -5.52 12.89
C GLY A 69 -6.26 -4.21 12.99
N LYS A 70 -5.62 -3.05 12.86
CA LYS A 70 -6.30 -1.74 12.79
C LYS A 70 -6.76 -1.44 11.36
N ASN A 71 -7.64 -2.29 10.86
CA ASN A 71 -8.07 -2.30 9.46
C ASN A 71 -8.69 -0.98 9.00
N ASP A 72 -9.48 -0.30 9.84
CA ASP A 72 -10.07 0.99 9.47
C ASP A 72 -8.98 2.08 9.30
N LEU A 73 -7.99 2.12 10.20
CA LEU A 73 -6.85 3.02 10.06
C LEU A 73 -6.05 2.73 8.78
N ALA A 74 -5.77 1.45 8.51
CA ALA A 74 -5.10 1.04 7.28
C ALA A 74 -5.90 1.48 6.03
N LEU A 75 -7.23 1.32 6.03
CA LEU A 75 -8.09 1.78 4.93
C LEU A 75 -8.02 3.29 4.72
N TYR A 76 -8.05 4.09 5.80
CA TYR A 76 -7.91 5.54 5.70
C TYR A 76 -6.55 5.94 5.11
N LEU A 77 -5.46 5.34 5.61
CA LEU A 77 -4.10 5.62 5.12
C LEU A 77 -3.94 5.24 3.65
N LEU A 78 -4.41 4.06 3.26
CA LEU A 78 -4.29 3.57 1.88
C LEU A 78 -5.14 4.40 0.90
N ARG A 79 -6.31 4.90 1.31
CA ARG A 79 -7.12 5.78 0.47
C ARG A 79 -6.40 7.09 0.18
N GLU A 80 -5.87 7.75 1.21
CA GLU A 80 -5.09 8.98 1.06
C GLU A 80 -3.89 8.78 0.13
N LEU A 81 -3.20 7.64 0.23
CA LEU A 81 -2.05 7.32 -0.63
C LEU A 81 -2.46 7.14 -2.10
N ASP A 82 -3.61 6.52 -2.35
CA ASP A 82 -4.15 6.30 -3.70
C ASP A 82 -4.67 7.61 -4.32
N ASP A 83 -5.33 8.46 -3.54
CA ASP A 83 -5.81 9.76 -4.00
C ASP A 83 -4.62 10.70 -4.32
N ALA A 84 -3.56 10.65 -3.50
CA ALA A 84 -2.32 11.39 -3.72
C ALA A 84 -1.47 10.82 -4.88
N ALA A 85 -1.73 9.59 -5.33
CA ALA A 85 -0.92 8.97 -6.38
C ALA A 85 -0.95 9.75 -7.71
N GLY A 86 -2.09 10.38 -8.03
CA GLY A 86 -2.27 11.15 -9.25
C GLY A 86 -1.47 12.47 -9.28
N SER A 87 -1.16 13.06 -8.13
CA SER A 87 -0.51 14.38 -8.02
C SER A 87 1.01 14.33 -7.97
N ILE A 88 1.60 13.19 -7.61
CA ILE A 88 3.05 13.05 -7.35
C ILE A 88 3.81 12.57 -8.60
N THR A 89 3.17 12.47 -9.78
CA THR A 89 3.78 11.89 -11.00
C THR A 89 4.28 10.45 -10.78
N LEU A 90 3.63 9.72 -9.85
CA LEU A 90 3.98 8.36 -9.43
C LEU A 90 3.77 7.30 -10.51
N THR A 91 3.00 7.61 -11.56
CA THR A 91 2.77 6.72 -12.72
C THR A 91 4.05 6.38 -13.48
N GLN A 92 5.12 7.18 -13.35
CA GLN A 92 6.43 6.88 -13.92
C GLN A 92 7.37 6.17 -12.93
N TRP A 93 7.08 6.22 -11.62
CA TRP A 93 8.04 5.84 -10.59
C TRP A 93 7.82 4.43 -10.03
N ILE A 94 6.63 3.99 -9.60
CA ILE A 94 6.46 2.62 -9.05
C ILE A 94 5.02 2.05 -9.23
N PRO A 95 4.64 1.54 -10.42
CA PRO A 95 3.34 0.88 -10.63
C PRO A 95 3.09 -0.29 -9.67
N ALA A 96 4.14 -0.97 -9.22
CA ALA A 96 4.06 -2.04 -8.23
C ALA A 96 3.50 -1.57 -6.86
N LEU A 97 3.86 -0.37 -6.38
CA LEU A 97 3.34 0.13 -5.10
C LEU A 97 1.88 0.60 -5.22
N LEU A 98 1.48 1.13 -6.38
CA LEU A 98 0.06 1.44 -6.63
C LEU A 98 -0.78 0.16 -6.68
N PHE A 99 -0.25 -0.90 -7.29
CA PHE A 99 -0.88 -2.21 -7.27
C PHE A 99 -1.01 -2.74 -5.83
N GLU A 100 0.05 -2.62 -5.02
CA GLU A 100 0.01 -3.00 -3.61
C GLU A 100 -1.07 -2.23 -2.82
N ILE A 101 -1.12 -0.91 -2.96
CA ILE A 101 -2.10 -0.07 -2.25
C ILE A 101 -3.52 -0.49 -2.62
N LYS A 102 -3.83 -0.58 -3.92
CA LYS A 102 -5.17 -0.93 -4.39
C LYS A 102 -5.56 -2.35 -3.99
N SER A 103 -4.64 -3.31 -4.06
CA SER A 103 -4.91 -4.70 -3.67
C SER A 103 -5.14 -4.86 -2.17
N ARG A 104 -4.38 -4.16 -1.31
CA ARG A 104 -4.61 -4.11 0.14
C ARG A 104 -5.95 -3.47 0.48
N ARG A 105 -6.30 -2.34 -0.16
CA ARG A 105 -7.63 -1.71 0.00
C ARG A 105 -8.75 -2.67 -0.37
N LEU A 106 -8.67 -3.30 -1.55
CA LEU A 106 -9.68 -4.25 -2.02
C LEU A 106 -9.86 -5.40 -1.02
N ARG A 107 -8.77 -5.96 -0.49
CA ARG A 107 -8.80 -7.01 0.53
C ARG A 107 -9.50 -6.55 1.81
N LEU A 108 -9.13 -5.39 2.35
CA LEU A 108 -9.71 -4.85 3.58
C LEU A 108 -11.20 -4.50 3.41
N LEU A 109 -11.59 -3.97 2.26
CA LEU A 109 -12.99 -3.72 1.93
C LEU A 109 -13.79 -5.02 1.82
N ARG A 110 -13.24 -6.06 1.18
CA ARG A 110 -13.85 -7.40 1.14
C ARG A 110 -14.06 -7.95 2.55
N MET A 111 -13.05 -7.88 3.42
CA MET A 111 -13.15 -8.29 4.82
C MET A 111 -14.20 -7.50 5.61
N LYS A 112 -14.41 -6.22 5.28
CA LYS A 112 -15.46 -5.40 5.90
C LYS A 112 -16.85 -5.78 5.38
N ALA A 113 -16.98 -5.99 4.08
CA ALA A 113 -18.21 -6.39 3.42
C ALA A 113 -18.75 -7.75 3.90
N THR A 114 -17.90 -8.69 4.33
CA THR A 114 -18.38 -9.97 4.89
C THR A 114 -19.11 -9.83 6.22
N ARG A 115 -19.02 -8.67 6.90
CA ARG A 115 -19.62 -8.45 8.22
C ARG A 115 -21.05 -7.92 8.15
N SER A 116 -21.47 -7.37 7.01
CA SER A 116 -22.80 -6.76 6.84
C SER A 116 -23.18 -6.64 5.37
N GLU A 117 -24.38 -7.14 5.01
CA GLU A 117 -24.91 -7.01 3.65
C GLU A 117 -25.18 -5.54 3.27
N SER A 118 -25.56 -4.70 4.23
CA SER A 118 -25.73 -3.27 3.98
C SER A 118 -24.40 -2.56 3.73
N GLU A 119 -23.33 -2.97 4.43
CA GLU A 119 -22.00 -2.46 4.14
C GLU A 119 -21.49 -2.95 2.79
N LYS A 120 -21.72 -4.23 2.46
CA LYS A 120 -21.34 -4.79 1.16
C LYS A 120 -21.93 -4.01 0.00
N LEU A 121 -23.24 -3.75 0.01
CA LEU A 121 -23.91 -2.94 -1.01
C LEU A 121 -23.31 -1.53 -1.12
N ARG A 122 -22.96 -0.90 0.01
CA ARG A 122 -22.36 0.44 0.05
C ARG A 122 -20.91 0.44 -0.47
N LEU A 123 -20.14 -0.62 -0.21
CA LEU A 123 -18.72 -0.72 -0.57
C LEU A 123 -18.49 -1.26 -1.99
N GLN A 124 -19.49 -1.92 -2.58
CA GLN A 124 -19.37 -2.54 -3.91
C GLN A 124 -18.83 -1.58 -5.00
N PRO A 125 -19.32 -0.33 -5.13
CA PRO A 125 -18.82 0.57 -6.16
C PRO A 125 -17.33 0.91 -5.99
N GLU A 126 -16.85 1.06 -4.75
CA GLU A 126 -15.44 1.33 -4.46
C GLU A 126 -14.58 0.09 -4.76
N MET A 127 -15.09 -1.11 -4.45
CA MET A 127 -14.42 -2.37 -4.78
C MET A 127 -14.29 -2.58 -6.30
N ASP A 128 -15.35 -2.28 -7.07
CA ASP A 128 -15.35 -2.40 -8.52
C ASP A 128 -14.35 -1.40 -9.15
N GLN A 129 -14.30 -0.17 -8.65
CA GLN A 129 -13.34 0.83 -9.09
C GLN A 129 -11.88 0.41 -8.80
N LEU A 130 -11.63 -0.17 -7.63
CA LEU A 130 -10.30 -0.68 -7.27
C LEU A 130 -9.89 -1.85 -8.18
N LEU A 131 -10.81 -2.78 -8.46
CA LEU A 131 -10.55 -3.92 -9.34
C LEU A 131 -10.25 -3.45 -10.77
N ALA A 132 -11.03 -2.50 -11.30
CA ALA A 132 -10.77 -1.90 -12.61
C ALA A 132 -9.39 -1.22 -12.66
N GLY A 133 -9.02 -0.50 -11.60
CA GLY A 133 -7.70 0.12 -11.48
C GLY A 133 -6.55 -0.89 -11.42
N LEU A 134 -6.72 -2.02 -10.74
CA LEU A 134 -5.74 -3.11 -10.69
C LEU A 134 -5.56 -3.76 -12.06
N ILE A 135 -6.66 -4.04 -12.77
CA ILE A 135 -6.63 -4.59 -14.13
C ILE A 135 -5.91 -3.63 -15.09
N ALA A 136 -6.14 -2.33 -14.96
CA ALA A 136 -5.46 -1.32 -15.78
C ALA A 136 -3.95 -1.25 -15.51
N LEU A 137 -3.51 -1.55 -14.28
CA LEU A 137 -2.10 -1.59 -13.89
C LEU A 137 -1.41 -2.89 -14.35
N ASP A 138 -2.03 -4.04 -14.08
CA ASP A 138 -1.50 -5.37 -14.43
C ASP A 138 -2.65 -6.39 -14.52
N PRO A 139 -3.13 -6.72 -15.74
CA PRO A 139 -4.17 -7.71 -15.94
C PRO A 139 -3.78 -9.12 -15.49
N ALA A 140 -2.51 -9.51 -15.63
CA ALA A 140 -2.06 -10.87 -15.33
C ALA A 140 -2.06 -11.11 -13.82
N SER A 141 -1.51 -10.16 -13.05
CA SER A 141 -1.54 -10.22 -11.58
C SER A 141 -2.95 -10.03 -11.01
N SER A 142 -3.85 -9.35 -11.74
CA SER A 142 -5.23 -9.11 -11.29
C SER A 142 -6.17 -10.29 -11.51
N ALA A 143 -5.84 -11.24 -12.39
CA ALA A 143 -6.72 -12.36 -12.72
C ALA A 143 -7.17 -13.16 -11.48
N VAL A 144 -6.29 -13.32 -10.48
CA VAL A 144 -6.59 -14.01 -9.22
C VAL A 144 -7.56 -13.24 -8.31
N LEU A 145 -7.74 -11.94 -8.56
CA LEU A 145 -8.61 -11.06 -7.75
C LEU A 145 -10.04 -10.98 -8.31
N CYS A 146 -10.27 -11.43 -9.54
CA CYS A 146 -11.57 -11.38 -10.23
C CYS A 146 -12.56 -12.50 -9.86
N GLY A 147 -12.24 -13.32 -8.86
CA GLY A 147 -13.10 -14.39 -8.32
C GLY A 147 -13.88 -13.99 -7.08
#